data_AF-A0AA47BV30-F1
#
_entry.id   AF-A0AA47BV30-F1
#
_cell.length_a   1.000
_cell.length_b   1.000
_cell.length_c   1.000
_cell.angle_alpha   90.00
_cell.angle_beta   90.00
_cell.angle_gamma   90.00
#
_symmetry.space_group_name_H-M   'P 1'
#
loop_
_entity.id
_entity.type
_entity.pdbx_description
1 polymer ?
#
loop_
_entity_poly.entity_id
_entity_poly.type
_entity_poly.pdbx_seq_one_letter_code
_entity_poly.pdbx_strand_id
1 'polypeptide(L)'
;MKEISEYDFSIATLGPCKIPSPKLSSAELGDTIANFARDDQYILRASTTDAATVGREYDPAWMLEEAGPREKIYFIPSHCHAAIVTCGGLCPGLNDVIRAITRTLYYFYGVERISGIRYGFRGFHPKFKLSPSRLDPDIVDDIHNLGGSFLGSSRGYGEVEPIVDSLERMNINVLFTIGGDGTQRATLDITEEIEKRGLKISCVGIPKTIDNDVMFVQRSFGFDTAVAKAVEAVGAAHIEAKSAPDGIGLVQVMGRDSGFIAAHTTLSTSDVNFCL
;
A
#
# COMPACT_ATOMS: atom_id res chain seq x y z
N MET A 1 -8.45 16.69 -16.58
CA MET A 1 -7.83 16.43 -15.25
C MET A 1 -8.22 17.59 -14.37
N LYS A 2 -8.59 17.33 -13.11
CA LYS A 2 -8.79 18.40 -12.12
C LYS A 2 -7.52 19.23 -11.98
N GLU A 3 -7.66 20.53 -11.72
CA GLU A 3 -6.49 21.33 -11.34
C GLU A 3 -5.94 20.83 -10.00
N ILE A 4 -4.64 20.95 -9.82
CA ILE A 4 -3.94 20.52 -8.59
C ILE A 4 -4.55 21.16 -7.34
N SER A 5 -4.98 22.41 -7.46
CA SER A 5 -5.64 23.20 -6.42
C SER A 5 -7.01 22.65 -6.01
N GLU A 6 -7.58 21.72 -6.78
CA GLU A 6 -8.88 21.10 -6.52
C GLU A 6 -8.77 19.79 -5.72
N TYR A 7 -7.55 19.32 -5.41
CA TYR A 7 -7.34 18.15 -4.56
C TYR A 7 -7.24 18.56 -3.09
N ASP A 8 -7.97 17.83 -2.24
CA ASP A 8 -7.83 17.90 -0.79
C ASP A 8 -6.85 16.80 -0.35
N PHE A 9 -5.74 17.22 0.25
CA PHE A 9 -4.69 16.33 0.77
C PHE A 9 -4.78 16.15 2.29
N SER A 10 -5.82 16.67 2.94
CA SER A 10 -6.04 16.45 4.36
C SER A 10 -6.32 14.96 4.64
N ILE A 11 -5.72 14.44 5.71
CA ILE A 11 -5.90 13.05 6.13
C ILE A 11 -6.98 13.02 7.22
N ALA A 12 -8.03 12.24 6.98
CA ALA A 12 -9.10 12.06 7.96
C ALA A 12 -8.60 11.34 9.23
N THR A 13 -9.11 11.77 10.39
CA THR A 13 -8.78 11.17 11.69
C THR A 13 -10.03 10.77 12.46
N LEU A 14 -9.95 9.75 13.30
CA LEU A 14 -11.09 9.28 14.11
C LEU A 14 -11.41 10.18 15.32
N GLY A 15 -10.56 11.19 15.56
CA GLY A 15 -10.61 12.10 16.70
C GLY A 15 -9.23 12.29 17.35
N PRO A 16 -9.16 13.01 18.49
CA PRO A 16 -7.90 13.33 19.13
C PRO A 16 -7.17 12.10 19.67
N CYS A 17 -5.90 11.94 19.30
CA CYS A 17 -5.00 10.93 19.85
C CYS A 17 -4.59 11.28 21.28
N LYS A 18 -4.85 10.37 22.22
CA LYS A 18 -4.62 10.59 23.67
C LYS A 18 -3.74 9.52 24.31
N ILE A 19 -3.56 8.39 23.65
CA ILE A 19 -2.84 7.24 24.21
C ILE A 19 -1.36 7.39 23.86
N PRO A 20 -0.43 7.37 24.82
CA PRO A 20 0.99 7.37 24.50
C PRO A 20 1.36 6.15 23.63
N SER A 21 2.11 6.39 22.57
CA SER A 21 2.63 5.32 21.71
C SER A 21 3.64 4.46 22.48
N PRO A 22 3.65 3.13 22.31
CA PRO A 22 4.65 2.28 22.94
C PRO A 22 6.08 2.69 22.54
N LYS A 23 6.99 2.72 23.52
CA LYS A 23 8.30 3.39 23.42
C LYS A 23 9.29 2.67 22.51
N LEU A 24 9.36 3.06 21.24
CA LEU A 24 10.49 2.74 20.34
C LEU A 24 11.03 3.95 19.57
N SER A 25 10.46 5.14 19.80
CA SER A 25 10.89 6.38 19.19
C SER A 25 11.10 7.48 20.22
N SER A 26 11.98 8.43 19.91
CA SER A 26 12.31 9.56 20.78
C SER A 26 11.65 10.86 20.33
N ALA A 27 11.52 11.80 21.26
CA ALA A 27 11.19 13.19 20.94
C ALA A 27 12.45 14.07 20.85
N GLU A 28 13.63 13.54 21.21
CA GLU A 28 14.88 14.29 21.29
C GLU A 28 15.70 14.11 20.01
N LEU A 29 15.99 15.21 19.31
CA LEU A 29 16.78 15.17 18.08
C LEU A 29 18.25 14.84 18.39
N GLY A 30 18.76 13.75 17.81
CA GLY A 30 20.18 13.39 17.86
C GLY A 30 20.56 12.41 18.96
N ASP A 31 19.59 11.80 19.65
CA ASP A 31 19.81 10.82 20.71
C ASP A 31 20.04 9.38 20.21
N THR A 32 20.30 9.21 18.91
CA THR A 32 20.51 7.93 18.20
C THR A 32 19.28 7.00 18.11
N ILE A 33 18.12 7.44 18.60
CA ILE A 33 16.84 6.73 18.48
C ILE A 33 16.05 7.36 17.34
N ALA A 34 15.22 6.56 16.65
CA ALA A 34 14.34 7.10 15.60
C ALA A 34 13.32 8.06 16.23
N ASN A 35 13.11 9.23 15.63
CA ASN A 35 12.21 10.23 16.20
C ASN A 35 10.73 9.96 15.86
N PHE A 36 9.84 10.45 16.72
CA PHE A 36 8.45 10.64 16.36
C PHE A 36 8.34 11.71 15.27
N ALA A 37 7.52 11.42 14.26
CA ALA A 37 7.14 12.41 13.27
C ALA A 37 6.07 13.33 13.89
N ARG A 38 6.18 14.63 13.63
CA ARG A 38 5.30 15.66 14.20
C ARG A 38 4.10 15.91 13.30
N ASP A 39 2.99 16.29 13.91
CA ASP A 39 1.76 16.63 13.18
C ASP A 39 1.87 17.94 12.36
N ASP A 40 2.93 18.72 12.59
CA ASP A 40 3.25 19.96 11.86
C ASP A 40 4.34 19.78 10.79
N GLN A 41 4.72 18.54 10.48
CA GLN A 41 5.72 18.23 9.45
C GLN A 41 5.06 17.86 8.12
N TYR A 42 5.55 18.52 7.07
CA TYR A 42 5.04 18.36 5.72
C TYR A 42 6.19 18.21 4.72
N ILE A 43 5.93 17.43 3.68
CA ILE A 43 6.81 17.25 2.53
C ILE A 43 6.31 18.12 1.39
N LEU A 44 7.19 18.92 0.80
CA LEU A 44 6.90 19.69 -0.39
C LEU A 44 6.82 18.77 -1.61
N ARG A 45 5.74 18.87 -2.37
CA ARG A 45 5.54 18.03 -3.56
C ARG A 45 6.46 18.39 -4.73
N ALA A 46 6.80 19.67 -4.88
CA ALA A 46 7.70 20.15 -5.92
C ALA A 46 8.96 20.73 -5.27
N SER A 47 10.11 20.13 -5.56
CA SER A 47 11.41 20.60 -5.07
C SER A 47 12.03 21.67 -5.97
N THR A 48 11.53 21.83 -7.20
CA THR A 48 11.97 22.87 -8.13
C THR A 48 11.14 24.13 -7.94
N THR A 49 11.81 25.27 -7.80
CA THR A 49 11.18 26.58 -7.57
C THR A 49 11.93 27.67 -8.33
N ASP A 50 11.31 28.83 -8.51
CA ASP A 50 11.89 29.95 -9.24
C ASP A 50 12.54 30.96 -8.29
N ALA A 51 13.45 31.80 -8.79
CA ALA A 51 14.06 32.85 -7.96
C ALA A 51 13.01 33.83 -7.37
N ALA A 52 11.86 33.99 -8.02
CA ALA A 52 10.77 34.88 -7.60
C ALA A 52 9.97 34.37 -6.38
N THR A 53 10.09 33.09 -6.03
CA THR A 53 9.41 32.45 -4.90
C THR A 53 10.28 32.33 -3.65
N VAL A 54 11.56 32.73 -3.74
CA VAL A 54 12.48 32.79 -2.60
C VAL A 54 11.91 33.69 -1.50
N GLY A 55 11.75 33.13 -0.30
CA GLY A 55 11.23 33.84 0.88
C GLY A 55 9.71 33.96 0.97
N ARG A 56 8.94 33.31 0.07
CA ARG A 56 7.48 33.22 0.18
C ARG A 56 7.05 32.06 1.09
N GLU A 57 5.89 32.21 1.72
CA GLU A 57 5.21 31.09 2.37
C GLU A 57 4.68 30.10 1.32
N TYR A 58 4.74 28.82 1.65
CA TYR A 58 4.26 27.75 0.78
C TYR A 58 2.76 27.57 0.95
N ASP A 59 2.06 27.38 -0.17
CA ASP A 59 0.63 27.07 -0.19
C ASP A 59 0.40 25.62 0.33
N PRO A 60 -0.48 25.40 1.33
CA PRO A 60 -0.82 24.08 1.84
C PRO A 60 -1.26 23.08 0.76
N ALA A 61 -1.82 23.53 -0.37
CA ALA A 61 -2.18 22.66 -1.49
C ALA A 61 -0.97 21.96 -2.15
N TRP A 62 0.26 22.39 -1.82
CA TRP A 62 1.52 21.84 -2.31
C TRP A 62 2.28 21.01 -1.27
N MET A 63 1.66 20.81 -0.11
CA MET A 63 2.21 20.08 1.02
C MET A 63 1.52 18.72 1.18
N LEU A 64 2.29 17.71 1.56
CA LEU A 64 1.79 16.39 1.94
C LEU A 64 2.20 16.11 3.39
N GLU A 65 1.30 15.56 4.20
CA GLU A 65 1.61 15.17 5.57
C GLU A 65 2.71 14.10 5.60
N GLU A 66 3.73 14.28 6.45
CA GLU A 66 4.79 13.31 6.61
C GLU A 66 4.32 12.10 7.43
N ALA A 67 4.34 10.90 6.83
CA ALA A 67 4.02 9.67 7.53
C ALA A 67 5.13 9.30 8.53
N GLY A 68 4.76 8.78 9.69
CA GLY A 68 5.72 8.27 10.68
C GLY A 68 5.05 7.91 12.01
N PRO A 69 5.80 7.34 12.95
CA PRO A 69 5.27 7.07 14.29
C PRO A 69 4.92 8.41 14.97
N ARG A 70 3.75 8.48 15.60
CA ARG A 70 3.32 9.63 16.40
C ARG A 70 3.50 9.36 17.89
N GLU A 71 3.75 10.40 18.68
CA GLU A 71 3.90 10.29 20.15
C GLU A 71 2.60 9.80 20.81
N LYS A 72 1.46 10.18 20.25
CA LYS A 72 0.14 9.76 20.71
C LYS A 72 -0.62 9.04 19.60
N ILE A 73 -1.30 7.97 19.98
CA ILE A 73 -2.16 7.14 19.12
C ILE A 73 -3.62 7.19 19.60
N TYR A 74 -4.53 6.80 18.71
CA TYR A 74 -5.97 6.78 18.98
C TYR A 74 -6.41 5.51 19.72
N PHE A 75 -5.97 4.35 19.25
CA PHE A 75 -6.36 3.05 19.81
C PHE A 75 -5.44 2.63 20.96
N ILE A 76 -6.03 2.02 21.99
CA ILE A 76 -5.27 1.33 23.05
C ILE A 76 -4.81 -0.01 22.47
N PRO A 77 -3.49 -0.31 22.39
CA PRO A 77 -3.02 -1.48 21.66
C PRO A 77 -3.54 -2.83 22.19
N SER A 78 -3.68 -2.99 23.50
CA SER A 78 -4.21 -4.21 24.12
C SER A 78 -5.66 -4.52 23.74
N HIS A 79 -6.43 -3.50 23.33
CA HIS A 79 -7.83 -3.65 22.92
C HIS A 79 -8.01 -3.59 21.40
N CYS A 80 -6.92 -3.35 20.66
CA CYS A 80 -6.96 -3.22 19.22
C CYS A 80 -7.02 -4.59 18.54
N HIS A 81 -7.95 -4.73 17.59
CA HIS A 81 -7.98 -5.83 16.66
C HIS A 81 -7.75 -5.30 15.25
N ALA A 82 -6.63 -5.71 14.64
CA ALA A 82 -6.30 -5.35 13.27
C ALA A 82 -6.70 -6.45 12.29
N ALA A 83 -7.12 -6.06 11.10
CA ALA A 83 -7.36 -6.97 9.99
C ALA A 83 -6.55 -6.56 8.76
N ILE A 84 -6.02 -7.54 8.02
CA ILE A 84 -5.26 -7.33 6.79
C ILE A 84 -5.97 -8.08 5.66
N VAL A 85 -6.19 -7.42 4.53
CA VAL A 85 -6.80 -8.03 3.34
C VAL A 85 -5.98 -7.69 2.09
N THR A 86 -5.71 -8.69 1.24
CA THR A 86 -5.09 -8.51 -0.07
C THR A 86 -6.10 -8.73 -1.19
N CYS A 87 -6.19 -7.78 -2.11
CA CYS A 87 -7.19 -7.75 -3.18
C CYS A 87 -6.57 -7.51 -4.58
N GLY A 88 -7.30 -7.91 -5.62
CA GLY A 88 -6.92 -7.67 -7.01
C GLY A 88 -5.89 -8.66 -7.56
N GLY A 89 -5.15 -8.24 -8.60
CA GLY A 89 -4.06 -9.03 -9.18
C GLY A 89 -2.86 -9.13 -8.24
N LEU A 90 -2.17 -10.27 -8.27
CA LEU A 90 -0.96 -10.48 -7.47
C LEU A 90 0.18 -9.59 -7.96
N CYS A 91 1.08 -9.22 -7.06
CA CYS A 91 2.35 -8.59 -7.39
C CYS A 91 3.45 -9.07 -6.43
N PRO A 92 4.72 -8.95 -6.82
CA PRO A 92 5.83 -9.16 -5.88
C PRO A 92 5.70 -8.23 -4.67
N GLY A 93 6.06 -8.71 -3.48
CA GLY A 93 6.06 -7.92 -2.24
C GLY A 93 4.79 -7.99 -1.39
N LEU A 94 3.73 -8.66 -1.84
CA LEU A 94 2.48 -8.76 -1.05
C LEU A 94 2.69 -9.42 0.31
N ASN A 95 3.48 -10.51 0.36
CA ASN A 95 3.80 -11.19 1.60
C ASN A 95 4.72 -10.35 2.50
N ASP A 96 5.64 -9.59 1.93
CA ASP A 96 6.47 -8.62 2.67
C ASP A 96 5.62 -7.57 3.38
N VAL A 97 4.59 -7.03 2.70
CA VAL A 97 3.65 -6.07 3.30
C VAL A 97 2.85 -6.71 4.43
N ILE A 98 2.29 -7.91 4.22
CA ILE A 98 1.56 -8.65 5.28
C ILE A 98 2.47 -8.87 6.50
N ARG A 99 3.70 -9.35 6.26
CA ARG A 99 4.69 -9.62 7.30
C ARG A 99 5.09 -8.35 8.04
N ALA A 100 5.38 -7.27 7.33
CA ALA A 100 5.77 -6.00 7.91
C ALA A 100 4.67 -5.42 8.80
N ILE A 101 3.43 -5.36 8.32
CA ILE A 101 2.29 -4.89 9.11
C ILE A 101 2.13 -5.75 10.37
N THR A 102 2.15 -7.08 10.23
CA THR A 102 1.97 -8.01 11.35
C THR A 102 3.06 -7.83 12.41
N ARG A 103 4.34 -7.79 12.01
CA ARG A 103 5.47 -7.62 12.93
C ARG A 103 5.49 -6.24 13.56
N THR A 104 5.13 -5.19 12.82
CA THR A 104 5.03 -3.83 13.38
C THR A 104 3.94 -3.76 14.44
N LEU A 105 2.73 -4.25 14.13
CA LEU A 105 1.64 -4.31 15.10
C LEU A 105 2.01 -5.10 16.35
N TYR A 106 2.61 -6.27 16.18
CA TYR A 106 2.96 -7.16 17.28
C TYR A 106 4.13 -6.61 18.13
N TYR A 107 5.28 -6.35 17.53
CA TYR A 107 6.50 -5.99 18.26
C TYR A 107 6.55 -4.52 18.67
N PHE A 108 6.06 -3.61 17.83
CA PHE A 108 6.18 -2.18 18.10
C PHE A 108 4.98 -1.64 18.85
N TYR A 109 3.78 -2.15 18.56
CA TYR A 109 2.56 -1.66 19.20
C TYR A 109 2.02 -2.59 20.29
N GLY A 110 2.42 -3.88 20.34
CA GLY A 110 1.86 -4.85 21.29
C GLY A 110 0.42 -5.27 20.95
N VAL A 111 0.03 -5.15 19.67
CA VAL A 111 -1.27 -5.61 19.15
C VAL A 111 -1.15 -7.10 18.82
N GLU A 112 -1.71 -7.95 19.68
CA GLU A 112 -1.64 -9.41 19.50
C GLU A 112 -2.79 -9.99 18.65
N ARG A 113 -3.91 -9.27 18.57
CA ARG A 113 -5.10 -9.72 17.85
C ARG A 113 -5.05 -9.21 16.41
N ILE A 114 -4.47 -10.00 15.52
CA ILE A 114 -4.32 -9.67 14.09
C ILE A 114 -4.96 -10.78 13.24
N SER A 115 -5.87 -10.39 12.36
CA SER A 115 -6.61 -11.30 11.47
C SER A 115 -6.26 -11.06 10.00
N GLY A 116 -5.91 -12.12 9.28
CA GLY A 116 -5.77 -12.14 7.84
C GLY A 116 -7.07 -12.54 7.16
N ILE A 117 -7.65 -11.64 6.37
CA ILE A 117 -8.90 -11.88 5.64
C ILE A 117 -8.59 -12.56 4.31
N ARG A 118 -9.11 -13.78 4.16
CA ARG A 118 -8.75 -14.67 3.05
C ARG A 118 -9.49 -14.32 1.77
N TYR A 119 -8.77 -14.40 0.65
CA TYR A 119 -9.29 -14.25 -0.71
C TYR A 119 -10.02 -12.92 -0.94
N GLY A 120 -9.39 -11.80 -0.56
CA GLY A 120 -9.92 -10.46 -0.76
C GLY A 120 -11.19 -10.19 0.05
N PHE A 121 -12.02 -9.25 -0.42
CA PHE A 121 -13.25 -8.86 0.27
C PHE A 121 -14.29 -9.99 0.39
N ARG A 122 -14.16 -11.07 -0.41
CA ARG A 122 -14.96 -12.30 -0.23
C ARG A 122 -14.79 -12.88 1.17
N GLY A 123 -13.63 -12.71 1.80
CA GLY A 123 -13.36 -13.20 3.14
C GLY A 123 -14.27 -12.62 4.23
N PHE A 124 -14.90 -11.46 4.00
CA PHE A 124 -15.88 -10.90 4.94
C PHE A 124 -17.27 -11.49 4.78
N HIS A 125 -17.61 -11.99 3.61
CA HIS A 125 -18.98 -12.31 3.28
C HIS A 125 -19.34 -13.73 3.77
N PRO A 126 -20.36 -13.88 4.65
CA PRO A 126 -20.67 -15.16 5.29
C PRO A 126 -20.96 -16.32 4.33
N LYS A 127 -21.46 -16.03 3.14
CA LYS A 127 -21.81 -17.03 2.12
C LYS A 127 -20.63 -17.89 1.68
N PHE A 128 -19.42 -17.34 1.70
CA PHE A 128 -18.22 -18.08 1.28
C PHE A 128 -17.64 -18.95 2.39
N LYS A 129 -18.13 -18.82 3.64
CA LYS A 129 -17.70 -19.62 4.79
C LYS A 129 -16.18 -19.64 4.98
N LEU A 130 -15.53 -18.51 4.72
CA LEU A 130 -14.09 -18.32 4.87
C LEU A 130 -13.79 -17.81 6.27
N SER A 131 -13.12 -18.60 7.08
CA SER A 131 -12.63 -18.14 8.38
C SER A 131 -11.37 -17.28 8.19
N PRO A 132 -11.25 -16.14 8.91
CA PRO A 132 -10.02 -15.37 8.97
C PRO A 132 -8.85 -16.24 9.48
N SER A 133 -7.67 -16.03 8.93
CA SER A 133 -6.43 -16.62 9.43
C SER A 133 -5.92 -15.80 10.61
N ARG A 134 -5.44 -16.43 11.69
CA ARG A 134 -4.64 -15.72 12.69
C ARG A 134 -3.32 -15.30 12.05
N LEU A 135 -2.85 -14.10 12.37
CA LEU A 135 -1.51 -13.62 12.02
C LEU A 135 -0.74 -13.30 13.30
N ASP A 136 0.48 -13.82 13.38
CA ASP A 136 1.46 -13.55 14.43
C ASP A 136 2.85 -13.68 13.80
N PRO A 137 3.93 -13.24 14.49
CA PRO A 137 5.28 -13.25 13.92
C PRO A 137 5.75 -14.62 13.43
N ASP A 138 5.33 -15.71 14.10
CA ASP A 138 5.72 -17.07 13.73
C ASP A 138 5.02 -17.50 12.44
N ILE A 139 3.72 -17.20 12.30
CA ILE A 139 2.94 -17.49 11.09
C ILE A 139 3.48 -16.74 9.87
N VAL A 140 3.95 -15.50 10.05
CA VAL A 140 4.41 -14.65 8.94
C VAL A 140 5.93 -14.68 8.73
N ASP A 141 6.69 -15.51 9.43
CA ASP A 141 8.14 -15.33 9.47
C ASP A 141 8.78 -15.49 8.08
N ASP A 142 8.43 -16.56 7.38
CA ASP A 142 9.04 -16.93 6.10
C ASP A 142 8.20 -16.58 4.86
N ILE A 143 7.00 -16.00 5.02
CA ILE A 143 6.12 -15.77 3.87
C ILE A 143 6.72 -14.79 2.85
N HIS A 144 7.65 -13.93 3.26
CA HIS A 144 8.38 -12.99 2.40
C HIS A 144 9.24 -13.68 1.32
N ASN A 145 9.65 -14.93 1.56
CA ASN A 145 10.37 -15.74 0.58
C ASN A 145 9.45 -16.29 -0.53
N LEU A 146 8.14 -16.14 -0.38
CA LEU A 146 7.14 -16.68 -1.31
C LEU A 146 6.56 -15.58 -2.19
N GLY A 147 6.34 -15.89 -3.46
CA GLY A 147 5.51 -15.07 -4.34
C GLY A 147 4.02 -15.15 -3.99
N GLY A 148 3.22 -14.31 -4.65
CA GLY A 148 1.76 -14.29 -4.46
C GLY A 148 1.33 -13.67 -3.13
N SER A 149 0.24 -14.16 -2.55
CA SER A 149 -0.28 -13.71 -1.24
C SER A 149 -0.66 -14.92 -0.39
N PHE A 150 -0.12 -14.97 0.83
CA PHE A 150 -0.44 -15.96 1.86
C PHE A 150 -1.94 -15.99 2.18
N LEU A 151 -2.61 -14.83 2.12
CA LEU A 151 -4.06 -14.71 2.35
C LEU A 151 -4.89 -15.09 1.12
N GLY A 152 -4.26 -15.25 -0.05
CA GLY A 152 -4.95 -15.29 -1.34
C GLY A 152 -5.56 -13.93 -1.70
N SER A 153 -6.09 -13.83 -2.91
CA SER A 153 -6.68 -12.58 -3.41
C SER A 153 -7.93 -12.85 -4.25
N SER A 154 -8.83 -11.87 -4.34
CA SER A 154 -9.93 -11.86 -5.29
C SER A 154 -10.14 -10.48 -5.90
N ARG A 155 -10.84 -10.43 -7.03
CA ARG A 155 -11.34 -9.20 -7.63
C ARG A 155 -12.79 -8.96 -7.20
N GLY A 156 -13.18 -7.69 -7.12
CA GLY A 156 -14.51 -7.26 -6.71
C GLY A 156 -14.71 -7.29 -5.19
N TYR A 157 -15.48 -6.33 -4.69
CA TYR A 157 -15.85 -6.22 -3.28
C TYR A 157 -17.33 -6.49 -3.02
N GLY A 158 -18.19 -6.32 -4.03
CA GLY A 158 -19.61 -6.60 -3.91
C GLY A 158 -20.30 -5.53 -3.08
N GLU A 159 -21.21 -5.96 -2.20
CA GLU A 159 -21.93 -5.07 -1.28
C GLU A 159 -21.04 -4.69 -0.09
N VAL A 160 -21.16 -3.44 0.35
CA VAL A 160 -20.33 -2.86 1.42
C VAL A 160 -20.85 -3.25 2.80
N GLU A 161 -22.17 -3.33 2.95
CA GLU A 161 -22.84 -3.59 4.21
C GLU A 161 -22.41 -4.93 4.83
N PRO A 162 -22.33 -6.07 4.09
CA PRO A 162 -21.83 -7.32 4.65
C PRO A 162 -20.36 -7.26 5.09
N ILE A 163 -19.56 -6.37 4.49
CA ILE A 163 -18.17 -6.15 4.89
C ILE A 163 -18.15 -5.45 6.25
N VAL A 164 -18.88 -4.33 6.38
CA VAL A 164 -18.96 -3.56 7.63
C VAL A 164 -19.60 -4.38 8.75
N ASP A 165 -20.67 -5.14 8.48
CA ASP A 165 -21.27 -6.08 9.43
C ASP A 165 -20.24 -7.10 9.95
N SER A 166 -19.35 -7.57 9.08
CA SER A 166 -18.30 -8.49 9.49
C SER A 166 -17.21 -7.81 10.31
N LEU A 167 -16.86 -6.56 10.01
CA LEU A 167 -15.91 -5.78 10.81
C LEU A 167 -16.44 -5.58 12.24
N GLU A 168 -17.72 -5.20 12.38
CA GLU A 168 -18.39 -5.07 13.67
C GLU A 168 -18.47 -6.40 14.42
N ARG A 169 -18.95 -7.47 13.76
CA ARG A 169 -19.07 -8.80 14.36
C ARG A 169 -17.72 -9.33 14.86
N MET A 170 -16.64 -9.04 14.14
CA MET A 170 -15.28 -9.43 14.53
C MET A 170 -14.65 -8.46 15.53
N ASN A 171 -15.29 -7.33 15.84
CA ASN A 171 -14.75 -6.24 16.62
C ASN A 171 -13.38 -5.78 16.08
N ILE A 172 -13.29 -5.52 14.78
CA ILE A 172 -12.08 -4.99 14.12
C ILE A 172 -12.04 -3.48 14.30
N ASN A 173 -10.89 -2.94 14.68
CA ASN A 173 -10.66 -1.50 14.87
C ASN A 173 -9.84 -0.88 13.74
N VAL A 174 -8.97 -1.67 13.10
CA VAL A 174 -8.10 -1.21 12.02
C VAL A 174 -8.16 -2.20 10.88
N LEU A 175 -8.50 -1.74 9.68
CA LEU A 175 -8.51 -2.53 8.46
C LEU A 175 -7.42 -2.03 7.51
N PHE A 176 -6.45 -2.87 7.21
CA PHE A 176 -5.44 -2.63 6.18
C PHE A 176 -5.87 -3.26 4.85
N THR A 177 -6.07 -2.45 3.83
CA THR A 177 -6.49 -2.90 2.49
C THR A 177 -5.35 -2.78 1.49
N ILE A 178 -4.82 -3.92 1.04
CA ILE A 178 -3.69 -3.98 0.11
C ILE A 178 -4.23 -4.30 -1.29
N GLY A 179 -4.17 -3.34 -2.21
CA GLY A 179 -4.76 -3.51 -3.54
C GLY A 179 -4.64 -2.28 -4.43
N GLY A 180 -5.01 -2.43 -5.71
CA GLY A 180 -5.01 -1.33 -6.68
C GLY A 180 -6.26 -0.45 -6.54
N ASP A 181 -6.53 0.39 -7.55
CA ASP A 181 -7.62 1.38 -7.54
C ASP A 181 -8.97 0.83 -7.11
N GLY A 182 -9.38 -0.33 -7.63
CA GLY A 182 -10.67 -0.92 -7.26
C GLY A 182 -10.76 -1.29 -5.77
N THR A 183 -9.63 -1.60 -5.15
CA THR A 183 -9.54 -1.85 -3.70
C THR A 183 -9.58 -0.54 -2.91
N GLN A 184 -8.92 0.51 -3.40
CA GLN A 184 -8.92 1.81 -2.72
C GLN A 184 -10.30 2.49 -2.81
N ARG A 185 -10.99 2.36 -3.94
CA ARG A 185 -12.41 2.77 -4.07
C ARG A 185 -13.32 2.01 -3.09
N ALA A 186 -13.18 0.69 -3.03
CA ALA A 186 -13.92 -0.11 -2.04
C ALA A 186 -13.62 0.33 -0.60
N THR A 187 -12.37 0.69 -0.31
CA THR A 187 -11.95 1.17 1.02
C THR A 187 -12.63 2.49 1.37
N LEU A 188 -12.79 3.38 0.39
CA LEU A 188 -13.56 4.61 0.56
C LEU A 188 -15.03 4.30 0.85
N ASP A 189 -15.69 3.48 0.03
CA ASP A 189 -17.10 3.12 0.25
C ASP A 189 -17.34 2.46 1.62
N ILE A 190 -16.41 1.58 2.05
CA ILE A 190 -16.42 0.96 3.38
C ILE A 190 -16.28 2.02 4.48
N THR A 191 -15.41 3.02 4.28
CA THR A 191 -15.20 4.10 5.25
C THR A 191 -16.44 4.98 5.38
N GLU A 192 -17.09 5.34 4.27
CA GLU A 192 -18.34 6.10 4.28
C GLU A 192 -19.47 5.38 5.03
N GLU A 193 -19.61 4.07 4.84
CA GLU A 193 -20.61 3.26 5.56
C GLU A 193 -20.24 3.12 7.06
N ILE A 194 -18.95 3.00 7.41
CA ILE A 194 -18.46 3.03 8.80
C ILE A 194 -18.83 4.36 9.48
N GLU A 195 -18.60 5.49 8.80
CA GLU A 195 -18.91 6.82 9.30
C GLU A 195 -20.41 7.03 9.49
N LYS A 196 -21.23 6.60 8.52
CA LYS A 196 -22.68 6.64 8.59
C LYS A 196 -23.24 5.85 9.78
N ARG A 197 -22.59 4.75 10.16
CA ARG A 197 -22.92 3.94 11.35
C ARG A 197 -22.31 4.49 12.65
N GLY A 198 -21.48 5.53 12.58
CA GLY A 198 -20.81 6.11 13.75
C GLY A 198 -19.75 5.21 14.36
N LEU A 199 -19.24 4.24 13.60
CA LEU A 199 -18.27 3.26 14.07
C LEU A 199 -16.86 3.87 14.15
N LYS A 200 -16.06 3.39 15.10
CA LYS A 200 -14.67 3.84 15.30
C LYS A 200 -13.70 2.81 14.74
N ILE A 201 -13.70 2.68 13.42
CA ILE A 201 -12.85 1.77 12.66
C ILE A 201 -12.01 2.59 11.68
N SER A 202 -10.69 2.40 11.71
CA SER A 202 -9.76 3.03 10.77
C SER A 202 -9.55 2.12 9.57
N CYS A 203 -9.68 2.66 8.37
CA CYS A 203 -9.35 1.98 7.13
C CYS A 203 -8.06 2.60 6.55
N VAL A 204 -7.03 1.80 6.36
CA VAL A 204 -5.73 2.22 5.84
C VAL A 204 -5.45 1.49 4.52
N GLY A 205 -5.39 2.25 3.44
CA GLY A 205 -5.11 1.74 2.11
C GLY A 205 -3.62 1.63 1.81
N ILE A 206 -3.16 0.47 1.35
CA ILE A 206 -1.81 0.26 0.81
C ILE A 206 -1.93 0.09 -0.71
N PRO A 207 -1.56 1.10 -1.51
CA PRO A 207 -1.72 1.05 -2.96
C PRO A 207 -0.78 0.02 -3.59
N LYS A 208 -1.37 -0.91 -4.35
CA LYS A 208 -0.67 -2.04 -4.97
C LYS A 208 -0.85 -2.00 -6.49
N THR A 209 0.20 -1.60 -7.19
CA THR A 209 0.31 -1.69 -8.65
C THR A 209 1.75 -2.09 -8.99
N ILE A 210 1.93 -2.92 -10.03
CA ILE A 210 3.27 -3.10 -10.60
C ILE A 210 3.53 -2.08 -11.70
N ASP A 211 2.49 -1.42 -12.23
CA ASP A 211 2.60 -0.52 -13.37
C ASP A 211 3.18 0.85 -12.94
N ASN A 212 3.37 1.09 -11.65
CA ASN A 212 3.90 2.33 -11.07
C ASN A 212 3.11 3.60 -11.46
N ASP A 213 1.80 3.45 -11.56
CA ASP A 213 0.86 4.44 -12.09
C ASP A 213 0.00 5.12 -11.01
N VAL A 214 0.45 5.08 -9.75
CA VAL A 214 -0.24 5.79 -8.66
C VAL A 214 0.22 7.24 -8.62
N MET A 215 -0.73 8.17 -8.76
CA MET A 215 -0.44 9.59 -8.63
C MET A 215 0.18 9.89 -7.27
N PHE A 216 1.11 10.86 -7.24
CA PHE A 216 1.84 11.30 -6.04
C PHE A 216 2.76 10.24 -5.40
N VAL A 217 2.90 9.06 -6.02
CA VAL A 217 3.84 8.02 -5.61
C VAL A 217 4.91 7.89 -6.69
N GLN A 218 6.17 8.09 -6.32
CA GLN A 218 7.28 7.92 -7.26
C GLN A 218 7.55 6.44 -7.55
N ARG A 219 7.33 5.58 -6.56
CA ARG A 219 7.64 4.16 -6.64
C ARG A 219 6.70 3.31 -5.81
N SER A 220 6.04 2.37 -6.48
CA SER A 220 5.19 1.33 -5.90
C SER A 220 5.97 0.03 -5.69
N PHE A 221 5.57 -0.75 -4.69
CA PHE A 221 6.23 -2.02 -4.42
C PHE A 221 5.94 -3.04 -5.52
N GLY A 222 6.95 -3.86 -5.84
CA GLY A 222 6.88 -4.87 -6.89
C GLY A 222 7.21 -4.36 -8.30
N PHE A 223 7.25 -3.04 -8.54
CA PHE A 223 7.64 -2.46 -9.84
C PHE A 223 9.04 -2.90 -10.29
N ASP A 224 10.08 -2.68 -9.48
CA ASP A 224 11.46 -3.04 -9.84
C ASP A 224 11.64 -4.53 -10.05
N THR A 225 10.96 -5.36 -9.25
CA THR A 225 10.98 -6.82 -9.45
C THR A 225 10.34 -7.18 -10.79
N ALA A 226 9.27 -6.50 -11.19
CA ALA A 226 8.66 -6.65 -12.51
C ALA A 226 9.63 -6.24 -13.63
N VAL A 227 10.31 -5.10 -13.50
CA VAL A 227 11.34 -4.65 -14.47
C VAL A 227 12.48 -5.65 -14.58
N ALA A 228 13.02 -6.14 -13.45
CA ALA A 228 14.09 -7.12 -13.46
C ALA A 228 13.69 -8.41 -14.20
N LYS A 229 12.45 -8.87 -14.03
CA LYS A 229 11.92 -10.03 -14.76
C LYS A 229 11.61 -9.75 -16.22
N ALA A 230 11.19 -8.54 -16.57
CA ALA A 230 11.03 -8.13 -17.95
C ALA A 230 12.37 -8.08 -18.70
N VAL A 231 13.44 -7.61 -18.05
CA VAL A 231 14.81 -7.62 -18.62
C VAL A 231 15.28 -9.04 -18.92
N GLU A 232 15.04 -9.99 -18.02
CA GLU A 232 15.34 -11.41 -18.23
C GLU A 232 14.60 -11.96 -19.46
N ALA A 233 13.31 -11.65 -19.61
CA ALA A 233 12.50 -12.07 -20.75
C ALA A 233 12.97 -11.45 -22.09
N VAL A 234 13.34 -10.17 -22.08
CA VAL A 234 13.93 -9.49 -23.25
C VAL A 234 15.25 -10.14 -23.66
N GLY A 235 16.11 -10.46 -22.70
CA GLY A 235 17.38 -11.14 -22.98
C GLY A 235 17.17 -12.48 -23.69
N ALA A 236 16.19 -13.28 -23.25
CA ALA A 236 15.85 -14.53 -23.92
C ALA A 236 15.35 -14.30 -25.37
N ALA A 237 14.43 -13.36 -25.57
CA ALA A 237 13.89 -13.05 -26.88
C ALA A 237 14.95 -12.49 -27.86
N HIS A 238 15.92 -11.73 -27.36
CA HIS A 238 17.02 -11.21 -28.16
C HIS A 238 17.93 -12.30 -28.71
N ILE A 239 18.26 -13.31 -27.88
CA ILE A 239 19.08 -14.44 -28.30
C ILE A 239 18.35 -15.26 -29.38
N GLU A 240 17.04 -15.49 -29.22
CA GLU A 240 16.22 -16.15 -30.23
C GLU A 240 16.20 -15.35 -31.55
N ALA A 241 15.95 -14.04 -31.48
CA ALA A 241 15.90 -13.17 -32.66
C ALA A 241 17.24 -13.14 -33.41
N LYS A 242 18.37 -13.06 -32.71
CA LYS A 242 19.71 -13.09 -33.32
C LYS A 242 20.07 -14.43 -33.96
N SER A 243 19.45 -15.52 -33.51
CA SER A 243 19.77 -16.86 -33.97
C SER A 243 18.99 -17.26 -35.22
N ALA A 244 18.01 -16.46 -35.65
CA ALA A 244 17.21 -16.68 -36.85
C ALA A 244 17.55 -15.63 -37.93
N PRO A 245 17.68 -16.03 -39.22
CA PRO A 245 17.69 -15.08 -40.32
C PRO A 245 16.42 -14.22 -40.29
N ASP A 246 16.58 -12.90 -40.29
CA ASP A 246 15.49 -11.90 -40.17
C ASP A 246 14.57 -12.10 -38.94
N GLY A 247 15.12 -12.62 -37.83
CA GLY A 247 14.38 -12.91 -36.62
C GLY A 247 13.83 -11.67 -35.90
N ILE A 248 12.58 -11.77 -35.42
CA ILE A 248 11.92 -10.73 -34.61
C ILE A 248 11.49 -11.34 -33.27
N GLY A 249 12.03 -10.81 -32.18
CA GLY A 249 11.60 -11.15 -30.82
C GLY A 249 10.50 -10.19 -30.34
N LEU A 250 9.33 -10.72 -30.00
CA LEU A 250 8.24 -9.94 -29.42
C LEU A 250 8.03 -10.30 -27.95
N VAL A 251 8.21 -9.34 -27.05
CA VAL A 251 8.01 -9.51 -25.61
C VAL A 251 6.90 -8.59 -25.14
N GLN A 252 5.80 -9.18 -24.66
CA GLN A 252 4.75 -8.43 -23.97
C GLN A 252 5.10 -8.30 -22.50
N VAL A 253 5.16 -7.05 -22.02
CA VAL A 253 5.32 -6.74 -20.60
C VAL A 253 4.00 -6.21 -20.01
N MET A 254 3.97 -6.04 -18.69
CA MET A 254 2.85 -5.42 -17.98
C MET A 254 2.81 -3.90 -18.25
N GLY A 255 1.72 -3.24 -17.87
CA GLY A 255 1.44 -1.84 -18.23
C GLY A 255 0.05 -1.69 -18.82
N ARG A 256 -0.99 -1.74 -17.98
CA ARG A 256 -2.38 -1.67 -18.48
C ARG A 256 -2.70 -0.32 -19.11
N ASP A 257 -2.40 0.74 -18.36
CA ASP A 257 -2.75 2.12 -18.70
C ASP A 257 -1.50 3.03 -18.70
N SER A 258 -0.31 2.46 -18.49
CA SER A 258 0.97 3.17 -18.50
C SER A 258 2.12 2.28 -18.98
N GLY A 259 3.16 2.91 -19.54
CA GLY A 259 4.32 2.23 -20.14
C GLY A 259 5.57 2.20 -19.24
N PHE A 260 5.46 2.42 -17.92
CA PHE A 260 6.65 2.54 -17.05
C PHE A 260 7.52 1.28 -17.06
N ILE A 261 6.93 0.08 -17.02
CA ILE A 261 7.69 -1.16 -17.08
C ILE A 261 8.39 -1.29 -18.43
N ALA A 262 7.69 -1.04 -19.53
CA ALA A 262 8.27 -1.12 -20.89
C ALA A 262 9.43 -0.13 -21.07
N ALA A 263 9.25 1.12 -20.65
CA ALA A 263 10.27 2.16 -20.71
C ALA A 263 11.48 1.82 -19.83
N HIS A 264 11.27 1.44 -18.56
CA HIS A 264 12.37 1.10 -17.66
C HIS A 264 13.11 -0.17 -18.10
N THR A 265 12.41 -1.16 -18.65
CA THR A 265 13.03 -2.36 -19.22
C THR A 265 13.94 -1.98 -20.39
N THR A 266 13.44 -1.16 -21.31
CA THR A 266 14.19 -0.64 -22.46
C THR A 266 15.42 0.17 -22.03
N LEU A 267 15.33 0.95 -20.96
CA LEU A 267 16.48 1.70 -20.44
C LEU A 267 17.48 0.81 -19.69
N SER A 268 17.04 -0.35 -19.18
CA SER A 268 17.88 -1.26 -18.40
C SER A 268 18.69 -2.23 -19.26
N THR A 269 18.32 -2.42 -20.54
CA THR A 269 19.06 -3.26 -21.49
C THR A 269 19.14 -2.62 -22.87
N SER A 270 20.28 -2.73 -23.54
CA SER A 270 20.49 -2.20 -24.90
C SER A 270 19.98 -3.14 -26.01
N ASP A 271 19.25 -4.20 -25.65
CA ASP A 271 18.78 -5.21 -26.60
C ASP A 271 17.39 -4.91 -27.20
N VAL A 272 16.69 -3.87 -26.71
CA VAL A 272 15.39 -3.46 -27.24
C VAL A 272 15.56 -2.53 -28.44
N ASN A 273 15.09 -2.95 -29.62
CA ASN A 273 15.12 -2.11 -30.83
C ASN A 273 13.91 -1.19 -30.97
N PHE A 274 12.74 -1.65 -30.52
CA PHE A 274 11.49 -0.90 -30.57
C PHE A 274 10.72 -1.09 -29.25
N CYS A 275 10.29 0.01 -28.64
CA CYS A 275 9.39 0.02 -27.49
C CYS A 275 8.07 0.62 -27.95
N LEU A 276 6.96 -0.10 -27.72
CA LEU A 276 5.60 0.29 -28.10
C LEU A 276 4.79 0.71 -26.87
#